data_AF-A0A1D2MJ59-F1
#
_entry.id   AF-A0A1D2MJ59-F1
#
_cell.length_a   1.000
_cell.length_b   1.000
_cell.length_c   1.000
_cell.angle_alpha   90.00
_cell.angle_beta   90.00
_cell.angle_gamma   90.00
#
_symmetry.space_group_name_H-M   'P 1'
#
loop_
_entity.id
_entity.type
_entity.pdbx_description
1 polymer ?
#
loop_
_entity_poly.entity_id
_entity_poly.type
_entity_poly.pdbx_seq_one_letter_code
_entity_poly.pdbx_strand_id
1 'polypeptide(L)'
;MLTKRDRKQSKDAGGPKPISRRKPKPDILVVPSSNDTSSRKRKREERQIELAAVNILKGIPHLIDRKRAITQWLHVARPVQEDEPIHEFILKYINNSQDHDYGIQVLNILQLVRVDDVDYEKGWNWECQSRMLLWHGTLETKVASILLNGFQLPEPAWQMFGTGLYFADRASKSANYCDINKSPKPNTKGYLLLCDVLIGQAYHATEANNGYRKPPCGCDSVIANGSNVPNPTETISYRGSRIPLGKTVQNVYTFPTLKLLFNEYVVYHPEKVKPLYLVKFEFVTKPVLHVG
;
A
#
# COMPACT_ATOMS: atom_id res chain seq x y z
N MET A 1 -20.07 24.57 78.47
CA MET A 1 -19.29 23.90 79.54
C MET A 1 -17.85 23.84 79.05
N LEU A 2 -16.95 24.76 79.45
CA LEU A 2 -16.04 24.65 80.62
C LEU A 2 -15.39 23.24 80.64
N THR A 3 -14.08 23.06 80.48
CA THR A 3 -13.00 23.71 81.23
C THR A 3 -11.64 23.73 80.51
N LYS A 4 -10.94 24.86 80.62
CA LYS A 4 -9.47 24.98 80.55
C LYS A 4 -8.84 24.47 81.86
N ARG A 5 -7.60 23.94 81.81
CA ARG A 5 -6.51 24.05 82.81
C ARG A 5 -5.26 23.41 82.20
N ASP A 6 -4.21 24.12 81.79
CA ASP A 6 -3.22 24.97 82.48
C ASP A 6 -1.94 24.25 82.95
N ARG A 7 -0.81 24.89 82.58
CA ARG A 7 0.53 24.95 83.23
C ARG A 7 1.53 23.80 82.98
N LYS A 8 2.65 24.08 82.25
CA LYS A 8 3.95 24.70 82.65
C LYS A 8 4.89 23.63 83.26
N GLN A 9 6.21 23.53 83.08
CA GLN A 9 7.27 24.25 82.37
C GLN A 9 8.57 23.44 82.60
N SER A 10 9.53 23.39 81.65
CA SER A 10 11.01 23.22 81.80
C SER A 10 11.57 22.52 80.54
N LYS A 11 12.34 23.20 79.68
CA LYS A 11 13.76 23.62 79.71
C LYS A 11 14.75 22.51 79.32
N ASP A 12 15.56 22.87 78.32
CA ASP A 12 16.89 22.36 77.92
C ASP A 12 16.92 20.94 77.31
N ALA A 13 17.81 20.57 76.40
CA ALA A 13 18.70 21.20 75.44
C ALA A 13 19.25 20.03 74.59
N GLY A 14 19.65 20.28 73.34
CA GLY A 14 20.65 19.44 72.66
C GLY A 14 20.15 18.47 71.56
N GLY A 15 20.71 18.67 70.37
CA GLY A 15 20.95 17.59 69.39
C GLY A 15 20.09 17.63 68.11
N PRO A 16 20.69 17.79 66.92
CA PRO A 16 19.95 17.70 65.66
C PRO A 16 19.46 16.28 65.38
N LYS A 17 18.22 16.19 64.87
CA LYS A 17 17.54 14.94 64.46
C LYS A 17 18.28 14.23 63.30
N PRO A 18 18.18 12.89 63.19
CA PRO A 18 18.88 12.14 62.15
C PRO A 18 18.26 12.39 60.77
N ILE A 19 19.09 12.81 59.82
CA ILE A 19 18.77 12.88 58.38
C ILE A 19 18.81 11.46 57.83
N SER A 20 17.70 11.02 57.23
CA SER A 20 17.58 9.72 56.60
C SER A 20 18.62 9.56 55.48
N ARG A 21 19.39 8.47 55.53
CA ARG A 21 20.40 8.09 54.53
C ARG A 21 19.76 7.91 53.16
N ARG A 22 20.06 8.81 52.21
CA ARG A 22 19.88 8.55 50.77
C ARG A 22 20.93 7.52 50.33
N LYS A 23 20.49 6.43 49.69
CA LYS A 23 21.39 5.47 49.03
C LYS A 23 22.16 6.18 47.88
N PRO A 24 23.45 5.88 47.66
CA PRO A 24 24.19 6.43 46.54
C PRO A 24 23.62 5.90 45.22
N LYS A 25 23.43 6.79 44.23
CA LYS A 25 23.18 6.39 42.84
C LYS A 25 24.48 5.79 42.28
N PRO A 26 24.42 4.71 41.49
CA PRO A 26 25.61 4.22 40.80
C PRO A 26 26.04 5.24 39.73
N ASP A 27 27.34 5.48 39.64
CA ASP A 27 27.95 6.26 38.56
C ASP A 27 27.69 5.55 37.23
N ILE A 28 26.83 6.15 36.41
CA ILE A 28 26.66 5.73 35.02
C ILE A 28 27.83 6.34 34.25
N LEU A 29 28.81 5.49 33.91
CA LEU A 29 29.78 5.76 32.87
C LEU A 29 29.02 6.12 31.59
N VAL A 30 29.08 7.39 31.19
CA VAL A 30 28.61 7.85 29.88
C VAL A 30 29.57 7.27 28.84
N VAL A 31 29.20 6.13 28.26
CA VAL A 31 29.81 5.65 27.03
C VAL A 31 29.36 6.62 25.93
N PRO A 32 30.27 7.25 25.17
CA PRO A 32 29.85 8.08 24.05
C PRO A 32 29.07 7.18 23.08
N SER A 33 27.83 7.54 22.76
CA SER A 33 27.05 6.86 21.73
C SER A 33 27.78 7.07 20.40
N SER A 34 28.60 6.08 20.04
CA SER A 34 29.31 6.05 18.78
C SER A 34 28.31 5.81 17.65
N ASN A 35 28.09 6.86 16.87
CA ASN A 35 27.64 6.85 15.48
C ASN A 35 26.18 6.48 15.15
N ASP A 36 25.25 7.42 15.32
CA ASP A 36 24.00 7.48 14.53
C ASP A 36 24.21 8.13 13.14
N THR A 37 25.41 8.63 12.87
CA THR A 37 25.79 9.18 11.56
C THR A 37 26.24 8.10 10.58
N SER A 38 26.72 6.93 11.03
CA SER A 38 27.15 5.82 10.16
C SER A 38 25.98 4.99 9.62
N SER A 39 24.90 4.84 10.39
CA SER A 39 23.66 4.15 9.98
C SER A 39 22.94 4.90 8.84
N ARG A 40 22.86 6.23 8.96
CA ARG A 40 22.30 7.13 7.94
C ARG A 40 23.21 7.27 6.73
N LYS A 41 24.54 7.20 6.90
CA LYS A 41 25.51 7.18 5.77
C LYS A 41 25.39 5.88 4.97
N ARG A 42 25.35 4.71 5.63
CA ARG A 42 25.16 3.40 4.99
C ARG A 42 23.82 3.27 4.27
N LYS A 43 22.71 3.74 4.87
CA LYS A 43 21.37 3.76 4.21
C LYS A 43 21.31 4.65 2.95
N ARG A 44 22.26 5.56 2.76
CA ARG A 44 22.34 6.44 1.59
C ARG A 44 23.15 5.82 0.43
N GLU A 45 23.93 4.77 0.70
CA GLU A 45 24.90 4.18 -0.23
C GLU A 45 24.34 3.06 -1.13
N GLU A 46 23.10 2.59 -0.94
CA GLU A 46 22.49 1.50 -1.75
C GLU A 46 21.15 1.87 -2.41
N ARG A 47 20.94 3.15 -2.77
CA ARG A 47 19.73 3.52 -3.53
C ARG A 47 19.90 3.18 -5.01
N GLN A 48 18.96 2.43 -5.56
CA GLN A 48 18.95 2.00 -6.96
C GLN A 48 17.99 2.89 -7.75
N ILE A 49 18.39 4.14 -7.98
CA ILE A 49 17.57 5.13 -8.71
C ILE A 49 18.22 5.43 -10.05
N GLU A 50 17.59 4.94 -11.12
CA GLU A 50 18.07 5.13 -12.48
C GLU A 50 17.50 6.40 -13.12
N LEU A 51 18.32 7.06 -13.95
CA LEU A 51 17.93 8.29 -14.64
C LEU A 51 16.72 8.06 -15.58
N ALA A 52 16.63 6.90 -16.22
CA ALA A 52 15.51 6.54 -17.08
C ALA A 52 14.17 6.54 -16.31
N ALA A 53 14.14 5.94 -15.10
CA ALA A 53 12.96 5.97 -14.25
C ALA A 53 12.61 7.39 -13.79
N VAL A 54 13.61 8.20 -13.43
CA VAL A 54 13.40 9.61 -13.05
C VAL A 54 12.76 10.40 -14.21
N ASN A 55 13.20 10.18 -15.44
CA ASN A 55 12.63 10.85 -16.61
C ASN A 55 11.17 10.46 -16.86
N ILE A 56 10.83 9.18 -16.68
CA ILE A 56 9.45 8.70 -16.78
C ILE A 56 8.58 9.31 -15.66
N LEU A 57 9.07 9.30 -14.41
CA LEU A 57 8.35 9.86 -13.25
C LEU A 57 8.11 11.36 -13.36
N LYS A 58 9.05 12.11 -13.96
CA LYS A 58 8.86 13.55 -14.26
C LYS A 58 7.73 13.82 -15.23
N GLY A 59 7.32 12.84 -16.03
CA GLY A 59 6.16 12.96 -16.91
C GLY A 59 4.83 13.02 -16.17
N ILE A 60 4.81 12.66 -14.88
CA ILE A 60 3.60 12.67 -14.05
C ILE A 60 3.39 14.10 -13.51
N PRO A 61 2.19 14.70 -13.69
CA PRO A 61 1.80 15.94 -13.05
C PRO A 61 2.19 15.98 -11.57
N HIS A 62 2.66 17.15 -11.12
CA HIS A 62 3.17 17.40 -9.77
C HIS A 62 4.52 16.75 -9.42
N LEU A 63 5.12 15.92 -10.28
CA LEU A 63 6.48 15.38 -10.10
C LEU A 63 7.55 16.06 -10.98
N ILE A 64 7.13 16.85 -11.99
CA ILE A 64 7.99 17.53 -12.99
C ILE A 64 9.20 18.24 -12.34
N ASP A 65 8.96 19.11 -11.36
CA ASP A 65 10.00 19.92 -10.71
C ASP A 65 10.60 19.27 -9.45
N ARG A 66 10.19 18.04 -9.16
CA ARG A 66 10.48 17.39 -7.88
C ARG A 66 11.65 16.42 -7.95
N LYS A 67 12.62 16.55 -8.88
CA LYS A 67 13.76 15.60 -9.02
C LYS A 67 14.43 15.26 -7.69
N ARG A 68 14.71 16.26 -6.85
CA ARG A 68 15.32 16.06 -5.53
C ARG A 68 14.40 15.31 -4.57
N ALA A 69 13.10 15.59 -4.60
CA ALA A 69 12.14 14.79 -3.84
C ALA A 69 12.13 13.35 -4.38
N ILE A 70 12.16 13.18 -5.72
CA ILE A 70 12.15 11.89 -6.41
C ILE A 70 13.33 11.00 -5.95
N THR A 71 14.48 11.60 -5.67
CA THR A 71 15.64 10.84 -5.21
C THR A 71 15.67 10.63 -3.70
N GLN A 72 14.85 11.32 -2.92
CA GLN A 72 14.86 11.32 -1.46
C GLN A 72 13.94 10.27 -0.81
N TRP A 73 12.71 10.15 -1.31
CA TRP A 73 11.65 9.21 -0.90
C TRP A 73 11.73 7.78 -1.49
N LEU A 74 12.50 7.52 -2.55
CA LEU A 74 12.60 6.20 -3.19
C LEU A 74 13.93 5.56 -2.81
N HIS A 75 13.85 4.27 -2.49
CA HIS A 75 14.99 3.39 -2.35
C HIS A 75 15.34 2.74 -3.70
N VAL A 76 14.32 2.34 -4.47
CA VAL A 76 14.44 1.81 -5.83
C VAL A 76 13.53 2.59 -6.77
N ALA A 77 14.07 2.99 -7.92
CA ALA A 77 13.31 3.47 -9.06
C ALA A 77 14.06 3.11 -10.33
N ARG A 78 13.60 2.10 -11.05
CA ARG A 78 14.23 1.64 -12.30
C ARG A 78 13.22 1.06 -13.27
N PRO A 79 13.47 1.11 -14.58
CA PRO A 79 12.74 0.29 -15.53
C PRO A 79 12.89 -1.19 -15.17
N VAL A 80 11.79 -1.93 -15.27
CA VAL A 80 11.84 -3.40 -15.27
C VAL A 80 12.40 -3.83 -16.61
N GLN A 81 13.43 -4.66 -16.59
CA GLN A 81 14.08 -5.18 -17.80
C GLN A 81 13.28 -6.34 -18.38
N GLU A 82 13.37 -6.55 -19.69
CA GLU A 82 12.59 -7.58 -20.41
C GLU A 82 12.94 -9.01 -20.00
N ASP A 83 14.17 -9.23 -19.54
CA ASP A 83 14.69 -10.52 -19.07
C ASP A 83 14.27 -10.85 -17.63
N GLU A 84 13.71 -9.88 -16.88
CA GLU A 84 13.16 -10.15 -15.56
C GLU A 84 11.81 -10.86 -15.67
N PRO A 85 11.58 -12.00 -14.99
CA PRO A 85 10.31 -12.74 -15.07
C PRO A 85 9.07 -11.90 -14.79
N ILE A 86 9.19 -10.90 -13.91
CA ILE A 86 8.08 -10.00 -13.56
C ILE A 86 7.61 -9.13 -14.74
N HIS A 87 8.48 -8.85 -15.71
CA HIS A 87 8.12 -8.15 -16.94
C HIS A 87 7.07 -8.96 -17.71
N GLU A 88 7.38 -10.23 -18.01
CA GLU A 88 6.46 -11.15 -18.68
C GLU A 88 5.16 -11.33 -17.88
N PHE A 89 5.27 -11.49 -16.55
CA PHE A 89 4.10 -11.67 -15.70
C PHE A 89 3.17 -10.45 -15.75
N ILE A 90 3.71 -9.22 -15.68
CA ILE A 90 2.91 -8.00 -15.77
C ILE A 90 2.22 -7.89 -17.13
N LEU A 91 2.95 -8.14 -18.22
CA LEU A 91 2.37 -8.11 -19.57
C LEU A 91 1.28 -9.16 -19.74
N LYS A 92 1.54 -10.41 -19.33
CA LYS A 92 0.55 -11.49 -19.36
C LYS A 92 -0.68 -11.12 -18.52
N TYR A 93 -0.48 -10.57 -17.32
CA TYR A 93 -1.56 -10.19 -16.43
C TYR A 93 -2.45 -9.11 -17.06
N ILE A 94 -1.86 -8.09 -17.68
CA ILE A 94 -2.58 -7.02 -18.37
C ILE A 94 -3.31 -7.56 -19.60
N ASN A 95 -2.63 -8.32 -20.46
CA ASN A 95 -3.18 -8.88 -21.69
C ASN A 95 -4.35 -9.82 -21.42
N ASN A 96 -4.21 -10.67 -20.41
CA ASN A 96 -5.28 -11.56 -20.00
C ASN A 96 -6.42 -10.83 -19.30
N SER A 97 -6.29 -9.52 -19.02
CA SER A 97 -7.25 -8.65 -18.33
C SER A 97 -8.11 -7.71 -19.20
N GLN A 98 -8.04 -7.82 -20.53
CA GLN A 98 -8.65 -6.88 -21.49
C GLN A 98 -10.16 -7.13 -21.72
N ASP A 99 -10.98 -7.03 -20.68
CA ASP A 99 -12.42 -7.40 -20.74
C ASP A 99 -13.35 -6.27 -21.19
N HIS A 100 -12.90 -5.02 -21.16
CA HIS A 100 -13.70 -3.84 -21.55
C HIS A 100 -13.72 -3.63 -23.07
N ASP A 101 -14.43 -2.62 -23.56
CA ASP A 101 -14.57 -2.26 -24.98
C ASP A 101 -13.34 -1.52 -25.57
N TYR A 102 -12.36 -1.22 -24.72
CA TYR A 102 -11.05 -0.71 -25.08
C TYR A 102 -9.94 -1.75 -24.81
N GLY A 103 -8.76 -1.49 -25.36
CA GLY A 103 -7.52 -2.18 -25.02
C GLY A 103 -6.58 -1.28 -24.20
N ILE A 104 -5.63 -1.91 -23.52
CA ILE A 104 -4.52 -1.27 -22.78
C ILE A 104 -3.21 -1.70 -23.43
N GLN A 105 -2.43 -0.76 -23.92
CA GLN A 105 -1.06 -0.99 -24.40
C GLN A 105 -0.06 -0.49 -23.37
N VAL A 106 0.85 -1.36 -22.95
CA VAL A 106 1.91 -1.01 -22.01
C VAL A 106 3.00 -0.21 -22.73
N LEU A 107 3.37 0.93 -22.17
CA LEU A 107 4.44 1.80 -22.69
C LEU A 107 5.74 1.62 -21.89
N ASN A 108 5.64 1.60 -20.56
CA ASN A 108 6.79 1.40 -19.67
C ASN A 108 6.34 0.75 -18.36
N ILE A 109 7.21 -0.05 -17.77
CA ILE A 109 7.04 -0.63 -16.43
C ILE A 109 8.21 -0.16 -15.57
N LEU A 110 7.91 0.50 -14.45
CA LEU A 110 8.90 0.85 -13.44
C LEU A 110 8.73 -0.02 -12.21
N GLN A 111 9.83 -0.53 -11.66
CA GLN A 111 9.87 -0.99 -10.28
C GLN A 111 10.10 0.22 -9.36
N LEU A 112 9.28 0.34 -8.33
CA LEU A 112 9.35 1.39 -7.32
C LEU A 112 9.39 0.76 -5.93
N VAL A 113 10.30 1.24 -5.08
CA VAL A 113 10.31 0.90 -3.65
C VAL A 113 10.53 2.19 -2.89
N ARG A 114 9.57 2.61 -2.07
CA ARG A 114 9.74 3.79 -1.22
C ARG A 114 10.66 3.48 -0.05
N VAL A 115 11.34 4.50 0.46
CA VAL A 115 12.22 4.40 1.64
C VAL A 115 11.43 3.88 2.84
N ASP A 116 10.21 4.38 3.03
CA ASP A 116 9.36 3.95 4.13
C ASP A 116 8.95 2.48 3.97
N ASP A 117 8.65 2.04 2.73
CA ASP A 117 8.18 0.68 2.40
C ASP A 117 9.17 -0.44 2.79
N VAL A 118 10.47 -0.11 2.89
CA VAL A 118 11.56 -1.03 3.31
C VAL A 118 11.49 -1.34 4.80
N ASP A 119 11.11 -0.38 5.64
CA ASP A 119 11.12 -0.56 7.10
C ASP A 119 9.82 -1.21 7.62
N TYR A 120 8.73 -1.28 6.83
CA TYR A 120 7.45 -1.91 7.23
C TYR A 120 7.52 -3.42 7.46
N GLU A 121 8.50 -4.12 6.88
CA GLU A 121 8.61 -5.58 6.94
C GLU A 121 8.90 -6.11 8.36
N LYS A 122 9.31 -5.24 9.27
CA LYS A 122 9.69 -5.60 10.65
C LYS A 122 8.49 -5.79 11.59
N GLY A 123 7.30 -5.32 11.23
CA GLY A 123 6.14 -5.26 12.14
C GLY A 123 5.05 -6.29 11.89
N TRP A 124 4.96 -6.85 10.68
CA TRP A 124 3.94 -7.83 10.32
C TRP A 124 4.60 -9.11 9.84
N ASN A 125 4.00 -10.25 10.15
CA ASN A 125 4.49 -11.55 9.68
C ASN A 125 4.11 -11.75 8.21
N TRP A 126 4.81 -11.03 7.33
CA TRP A 126 4.64 -11.02 5.87
C TRP A 126 4.81 -12.42 5.23
N GLU A 127 5.49 -13.33 5.93
CA GLU A 127 5.77 -14.70 5.48
C GLU A 127 4.59 -15.66 5.74
N CYS A 128 3.70 -15.37 6.70
CA CYS A 128 2.59 -16.25 7.09
C CYS A 128 1.20 -15.78 6.62
N GLN A 129 1.10 -14.69 5.85
CA GLN A 129 -0.18 -14.06 5.52
C GLN A 129 -0.44 -14.04 4.00
N SER A 130 -1.70 -14.25 3.60
CA SER A 130 -2.11 -14.27 2.19
C SER A 130 -1.86 -12.90 1.55
N ARG A 131 -0.89 -12.83 0.64
CA ARG A 131 -0.57 -11.65 -0.18
C ARG A 131 -0.94 -11.83 -1.63
N MET A 132 -1.31 -10.74 -2.28
CA MET A 132 -1.66 -10.72 -3.70
C MET A 132 -1.10 -9.47 -4.37
N LEU A 133 -0.56 -9.62 -5.58
CA LEU A 133 -0.32 -8.47 -6.46
C LEU A 133 -1.64 -8.08 -7.13
N LEU A 134 -2.13 -6.88 -6.84
CA LEU A 134 -3.41 -6.38 -7.31
C LEU A 134 -3.28 -4.98 -7.94
N TRP A 135 -4.15 -4.72 -8.90
CA TRP A 135 -4.18 -3.47 -9.65
C TRP A 135 -4.91 -2.38 -8.87
N HIS A 136 -4.34 -1.17 -8.93
CA HIS A 136 -5.00 0.07 -8.52
C HIS A 136 -4.87 1.10 -9.64
N GLY A 137 -6.02 1.59 -10.09
CA GLY A 137 -6.10 2.69 -11.05
C GLY A 137 -6.58 3.96 -10.37
N THR A 138 -6.00 5.08 -10.76
CA THR A 138 -6.38 6.40 -10.27
C THR A 138 -6.00 7.45 -11.30
N LEU A 139 -6.51 8.68 -11.14
CA LEU A 139 -6.15 9.80 -11.99
C LEU A 139 -4.65 10.09 -11.87
N GLU A 140 -4.04 10.51 -12.98
CA GLU A 140 -2.61 10.81 -13.03
C GLU A 140 -2.16 11.82 -11.94
N THR A 141 -3.00 12.79 -11.63
CA THR A 141 -2.77 13.79 -10.56
C THR A 141 -2.71 13.18 -9.16
N LYS A 142 -3.31 12.00 -8.94
CA LYS A 142 -3.31 11.26 -7.67
C LYS A 142 -2.15 10.27 -7.57
N VAL A 143 -1.62 9.79 -8.69
CA VAL A 143 -0.44 8.90 -8.72
C VAL A 143 0.73 9.54 -7.98
N ALA A 144 1.02 10.81 -8.26
CA ALA A 144 2.09 11.55 -7.58
C ALA A 144 1.93 11.52 -6.06
N SER A 145 0.71 11.71 -5.53
CA SER A 145 0.44 11.67 -4.09
C SER A 145 0.66 10.28 -3.50
N ILE A 146 0.22 9.22 -4.19
CA ILE A 146 0.38 7.83 -3.71
C ILE A 146 1.85 7.47 -3.66
N LEU A 147 2.60 7.80 -4.69
CA LEU A 147 4.03 7.59 -4.65
C LEU A 147 4.63 8.37 -3.44
N LEU A 148 4.15 9.61 -3.18
CA LEU A 148 4.83 10.61 -2.32
C LEU A 148 4.67 10.25 -0.86
N ASN A 149 3.42 9.96 -0.53
CA ASN A 149 2.98 9.83 0.84
C ASN A 149 2.55 8.39 1.16
N GLY A 150 2.56 7.50 0.16
CA GLY A 150 1.93 6.20 0.25
C GLY A 150 0.43 6.28 0.02
N PHE A 151 -0.23 5.12 0.15
CA PHE A 151 -1.68 5.11 0.20
C PHE A 151 -2.18 5.83 1.45
N GLN A 152 -3.31 6.52 1.29
CA GLN A 152 -4.04 7.16 2.38
C GLN A 152 -5.49 6.74 2.24
N LEU A 153 -6.15 6.49 3.37
CA LEU A 153 -7.59 6.27 3.33
C LEU A 153 -8.27 7.50 2.73
N PRO A 154 -9.25 7.29 1.84
CA PRO A 154 -10.00 8.41 1.30
C PRO A 154 -10.80 9.07 2.44
N GLU A 155 -11.19 10.32 2.24
CA GLU A 155 -12.24 10.93 3.06
C GLU A 155 -13.49 10.03 3.03
N PRO A 156 -14.29 9.98 4.12
CA PRO A 156 -15.47 9.13 4.19
C PRO A 156 -16.38 9.28 2.96
N ALA A 157 -16.36 8.26 2.11
CA ALA A 157 -17.08 8.23 0.85
C ALA A 157 -18.06 7.06 0.82
N TRP A 158 -19.16 7.23 0.09
CA TRP A 158 -20.19 6.22 -0.14
C TRP A 158 -19.75 5.18 -1.19
N GLN A 159 -18.56 4.61 -1.01
CA GLN A 159 -18.10 3.49 -1.84
C GLN A 159 -18.79 2.20 -1.39
N MET A 160 -18.89 1.21 -2.30
CA MET A 160 -19.74 0.02 -2.13
C MET A 160 -19.42 -0.81 -0.88
N PHE A 161 -18.17 -0.77 -0.43
CA PHE A 161 -17.66 -1.45 0.76
C PHE A 161 -17.01 -0.45 1.72
N GLY A 162 -17.49 0.79 1.73
CA GLY A 162 -17.09 1.82 2.68
C GLY A 162 -15.73 2.46 2.43
N THR A 163 -15.15 3.03 3.49
CA THR A 163 -13.97 3.90 3.41
C THR A 163 -12.68 3.08 3.48
N GLY A 164 -12.38 2.39 2.37
CA GLY A 164 -11.17 1.58 2.21
C GLY A 164 -10.37 1.94 0.96
N LEU A 165 -9.27 1.22 0.77
CA LEU A 165 -8.44 1.22 -0.43
C LEU A 165 -8.88 0.07 -1.33
N TYR A 166 -9.21 0.39 -2.57
CA TYR A 166 -9.79 -0.55 -3.53
C TYR A 166 -8.78 -1.04 -4.55
N PHE A 167 -8.78 -2.35 -4.76
CA PHE A 167 -7.93 -3.03 -5.73
C PHE A 167 -8.75 -4.02 -6.54
N ALA A 168 -8.25 -4.35 -7.73
CA ALA A 168 -8.86 -5.35 -8.60
C ALA A 168 -7.81 -6.35 -9.08
N ASP A 169 -8.27 -7.56 -9.38
CA ASP A 169 -7.44 -8.57 -10.03
C ASP A 169 -7.50 -8.50 -11.57
N ARG A 170 -8.16 -7.47 -12.13
CA ARG A 170 -8.20 -7.17 -13.56
C ARG A 170 -7.67 -5.77 -13.82
N ALA A 171 -6.69 -5.64 -14.70
CA ALA A 171 -6.10 -4.35 -15.02
C ALA A 171 -7.11 -3.43 -15.72
N SER A 172 -7.94 -3.95 -16.64
CA SER A 172 -8.97 -3.14 -17.30
C SER A 172 -10.01 -2.55 -16.33
N LYS A 173 -10.44 -3.31 -15.31
CA LYS A 173 -11.29 -2.73 -14.25
C LYS A 173 -10.63 -1.54 -13.56
N SER A 174 -9.36 -1.67 -13.21
CA SER A 174 -8.61 -0.58 -12.59
C SER A 174 -8.40 0.60 -13.55
N ALA A 175 -8.15 0.34 -14.83
CA ALA A 175 -7.90 1.37 -15.83
C ALA A 175 -9.09 2.32 -16.02
N ASN A 176 -10.34 1.87 -15.81
CA ASN A 176 -11.51 2.76 -15.79
C ASN A 176 -11.39 3.93 -14.81
N TYR A 177 -10.59 3.79 -13.75
CA TYR A 177 -10.36 4.84 -12.76
C TYR A 177 -9.21 5.79 -13.12
N CYS A 178 -8.51 5.53 -14.23
CA CYS A 178 -7.48 6.42 -14.77
C CYS A 178 -8.06 7.54 -15.65
N ASP A 179 -9.32 7.42 -16.08
CA ASP A 179 -10.05 8.44 -16.82
C ASP A 179 -11.27 8.93 -16.04
N ILE A 180 -11.43 10.25 -15.92
CA ILE A 180 -12.52 10.86 -15.14
C ILE A 180 -13.90 10.54 -15.73
N ASN A 181 -13.98 10.39 -17.05
CA ASN A 181 -15.23 10.16 -17.76
C ASN A 181 -15.56 8.66 -17.86
N LYS A 182 -14.65 7.77 -17.43
CA LYS A 182 -14.76 6.31 -17.58
C LYS A 182 -15.09 5.90 -19.02
N SER A 183 -14.64 6.69 -19.99
CA SER A 183 -14.85 6.49 -21.42
C SER A 183 -13.54 6.85 -22.13
N PRO A 184 -12.53 5.99 -21.97
CA PRO A 184 -11.20 6.30 -22.45
C PRO A 184 -11.18 6.38 -23.97
N LYS A 185 -10.57 7.45 -24.49
CA LYS A 185 -10.33 7.62 -25.92
C LYS A 185 -9.01 6.95 -26.31
N PRO A 186 -8.89 6.37 -27.52
CA PRO A 186 -7.61 5.89 -28.02
C PRO A 186 -6.52 6.96 -27.90
N ASN A 187 -5.29 6.53 -27.59
CA ASN A 187 -4.11 7.37 -27.32
C ASN A 187 -4.16 8.18 -26.00
N THR A 188 -5.20 8.00 -25.18
CA THR A 188 -5.22 8.56 -23.82
C THR A 188 -4.22 7.77 -22.96
N LYS A 189 -3.29 8.47 -22.30
CA LYS A 189 -2.27 7.86 -21.44
C LYS A 189 -2.73 7.85 -20.00
N GLY A 190 -2.27 6.84 -19.27
CA GLY A 190 -2.55 6.69 -17.85
C GLY A 190 -1.47 5.88 -17.14
N TYR A 191 -1.67 5.69 -15.84
CA TYR A 191 -0.80 4.88 -15.02
C TYR A 191 -1.61 3.93 -14.16
N LEU A 192 -1.18 2.68 -14.10
CA LEU A 192 -1.66 1.68 -13.16
C LEU A 192 -0.57 1.40 -12.13
N LEU A 193 -0.98 1.29 -10.87
CA LEU A 193 -0.13 0.76 -9.81
C LEU A 193 -0.42 -0.74 -9.68
N LEU A 194 0.65 -1.54 -9.65
CA LEU A 194 0.57 -2.93 -9.20
C LEU A 194 1.12 -2.99 -7.79
N CYS A 195 0.24 -3.32 -6.86
CA CYS A 195 0.53 -3.25 -5.43
C CYS A 195 0.61 -4.65 -4.84
N ASP A 196 1.58 -4.88 -3.96
CA ASP A 196 1.54 -6.00 -3.04
C ASP A 196 0.60 -5.68 -1.89
N VAL A 197 -0.51 -6.41 -1.84
CA VAL A 197 -1.61 -6.19 -0.90
C VAL A 197 -1.67 -7.37 0.06
N LEU A 198 -1.55 -7.06 1.35
CA LEU A 198 -1.73 -8.00 2.43
C LEU A 198 -3.23 -8.22 2.68
N ILE A 199 -3.74 -9.33 2.16
CA ILE A 199 -5.16 -9.70 2.27
C ILE A 199 -5.46 -10.24 3.68
N GLY A 200 -4.58 -11.08 4.23
CA GLY A 200 -4.81 -11.72 5.53
C GLY A 200 -6.07 -12.58 5.55
N GLN A 201 -6.82 -12.55 6.66
CA GLN A 201 -8.12 -13.20 6.77
C GLN A 201 -9.20 -12.36 6.07
N ALA A 202 -9.65 -12.80 4.91
CA ALA A 202 -10.66 -12.05 4.15
C ALA A 202 -12.09 -12.32 4.66
N TYR A 203 -12.90 -11.26 4.71
CA TYR A 203 -14.36 -11.37 4.72
C TYR A 203 -14.88 -11.38 3.27
N HIS A 204 -15.59 -12.43 2.88
CA HIS A 204 -16.24 -12.47 1.56
C HIS A 204 -17.63 -11.81 1.63
N ALA A 205 -17.75 -10.64 1.02
CA ALA A 205 -18.97 -9.85 1.05
C ALA A 205 -20.09 -10.48 0.23
N THR A 206 -21.25 -10.64 0.84
CA THR A 206 -22.49 -11.11 0.21
C THR A 206 -23.36 -9.95 -0.31
N GLU A 207 -23.14 -8.75 0.21
CA GLU A 207 -23.89 -7.53 -0.12
C GLU A 207 -22.99 -6.30 -0.01
N ALA A 208 -23.43 -5.21 -0.63
CA ALA A 208 -22.78 -3.92 -0.49
C ALA A 208 -23.02 -3.35 0.92
N ASN A 209 -21.97 -2.79 1.53
CA ASN A 209 -22.07 -2.08 2.79
C ASN A 209 -21.14 -0.86 2.78
N ASN A 210 -21.73 0.30 2.48
CA ASN A 210 -21.04 1.59 2.45
C ASN A 210 -20.68 2.14 3.86
N GLY A 211 -21.19 1.51 4.92
CA GLY A 211 -20.91 1.85 6.30
C GLY A 211 -19.56 1.33 6.82
N TYR A 212 -18.88 0.45 6.08
CA TYR A 212 -17.58 -0.05 6.53
C TYR A 212 -16.56 1.08 6.68
N ARG A 213 -15.85 1.05 7.81
CA ARG A 213 -14.67 1.89 8.11
C ARG A 213 -13.45 1.03 8.51
N LYS A 214 -13.69 -0.26 8.68
CA LYS A 214 -12.76 -1.33 9.02
C LYS A 214 -13.38 -2.64 8.52
N PRO A 215 -12.61 -3.71 8.32
CA PRO A 215 -13.18 -5.01 7.97
C PRO A 215 -14.07 -5.54 9.11
N PRO A 216 -14.99 -6.49 8.82
CA PRO A 216 -15.75 -7.21 9.84
C PRO A 216 -14.86 -7.87 10.90
N CYS A 217 -15.41 -8.12 12.09
CA CYS A 217 -14.65 -8.63 13.23
C CYS A 217 -13.92 -9.93 12.88
N GLY A 218 -12.62 -10.00 13.21
CA GLY A 218 -11.76 -11.15 12.92
C GLY A 218 -11.24 -11.22 11.48
N CYS A 219 -11.55 -10.23 10.63
CA CYS A 219 -11.05 -10.15 9.27
C CYS A 219 -10.07 -8.97 9.09
N ASP A 220 -9.24 -9.07 8.08
CA ASP A 220 -8.20 -8.11 7.69
C ASP A 220 -8.58 -7.28 6.46
N SER A 221 -9.44 -7.85 5.61
CA SER A 221 -9.89 -7.26 4.35
C SER A 221 -11.33 -7.65 4.03
N VAL A 222 -11.89 -7.00 3.03
CA VAL A 222 -13.16 -7.40 2.40
C VAL A 222 -12.87 -7.79 0.95
N ILE A 223 -13.35 -8.95 0.52
CA ILE A 223 -13.32 -9.39 -0.87
C ILE A 223 -14.75 -9.51 -1.36
N ALA A 224 -15.04 -8.88 -2.48
CA ALA A 224 -16.33 -8.97 -3.14
C ALA A 224 -16.14 -9.68 -4.48
N ASN A 225 -16.81 -10.82 -4.64
CA ASN A 225 -16.64 -11.66 -5.81
C ASN A 225 -17.49 -11.14 -6.99
N GLY A 226 -16.87 -11.01 -8.16
CA GLY A 226 -17.56 -10.73 -9.41
C GLY A 226 -17.81 -11.98 -10.26
N SER A 227 -18.60 -11.82 -11.32
CA SER A 227 -18.94 -12.90 -12.25
C SER A 227 -17.80 -13.24 -13.23
N ASN A 228 -16.85 -12.33 -13.46
CA ASN A 228 -15.68 -12.54 -14.31
C ASN A 228 -14.42 -12.49 -13.44
N VAL A 229 -13.68 -13.58 -13.40
CA VAL A 229 -12.48 -13.72 -12.55
C VAL A 229 -11.32 -14.29 -13.35
N PRO A 230 -10.06 -14.04 -12.95
CA PRO A 230 -8.93 -14.74 -13.55
C PRO A 230 -9.06 -16.25 -13.33
N ASN A 231 -8.71 -17.05 -14.33
CA ASN A 231 -8.62 -18.50 -14.19
C ASN A 231 -7.68 -18.86 -13.04
N PRO A 232 -8.17 -19.49 -11.95
CA PRO A 232 -7.37 -19.71 -10.75
C PRO A 232 -6.21 -20.69 -10.98
N THR A 233 -6.29 -21.57 -11.98
CA THR A 233 -5.22 -22.55 -12.29
C THR A 233 -3.96 -21.90 -12.86
N GLU A 234 -4.05 -20.66 -13.32
CA GLU A 234 -2.93 -19.86 -13.83
C GLU A 234 -2.39 -18.86 -12.79
N THR A 235 -2.79 -19.00 -11.52
CA THR A 235 -2.22 -18.19 -10.44
C THR A 235 -0.81 -18.66 -10.11
N ILE A 236 0.15 -17.74 -10.09
CA ILE A 236 1.55 -18.02 -9.72
C ILE A 236 1.90 -17.37 -8.39
N SER A 237 3.01 -17.80 -7.78
CA SER A 237 3.63 -17.12 -6.65
C SER A 237 4.90 -16.42 -7.10
N TYR A 238 5.07 -15.15 -6.72
CA TYR A 238 6.27 -14.37 -6.99
C TYR A 238 6.61 -13.54 -5.74
N ARG A 239 7.81 -13.74 -5.19
CA ARG A 239 8.28 -13.08 -3.96
C ARG A 239 7.29 -13.18 -2.78
N GLY A 240 6.59 -14.31 -2.71
CA GLY A 240 5.60 -14.63 -1.68
C GLY A 240 4.22 -14.00 -1.87
N SER A 241 3.97 -13.33 -2.99
CA SER A 241 2.65 -12.80 -3.36
C SER A 241 2.05 -13.61 -4.50
N ARG A 242 0.74 -13.86 -4.42
CA ARG A 242 0.01 -14.52 -5.51
C ARG A 242 -0.25 -13.51 -6.64
N ILE A 243 -0.05 -13.93 -7.89
CA ILE A 243 -0.39 -13.16 -9.08
C ILE A 243 -1.39 -13.97 -9.91
N PRO A 244 -2.67 -13.54 -10.00
CA PRO A 244 -3.68 -14.31 -10.71
C PRO A 244 -3.64 -14.01 -12.23
N LEU A 245 -2.68 -14.61 -12.93
CA LEU A 245 -2.38 -14.32 -14.35
C LEU A 245 -3.42 -14.83 -15.36
N GLY A 246 -4.42 -15.59 -14.92
CA GLY A 246 -5.34 -16.29 -15.80
C GLY A 246 -6.20 -15.40 -16.69
N LYS A 247 -6.63 -15.95 -17.83
CA LYS A 247 -7.69 -15.35 -18.67
C LYS A 247 -9.00 -15.24 -17.89
N THR A 248 -9.89 -14.34 -18.28
CA THR A 248 -11.24 -14.28 -17.68
C THR A 248 -11.96 -15.59 -17.89
N VAL A 249 -12.52 -16.11 -16.80
CA VAL A 249 -13.49 -17.19 -16.79
C VAL A 249 -14.72 -16.75 -16.00
N GLN A 250 -15.85 -17.41 -16.25
CA GLN A 250 -17.05 -17.20 -15.45
C GLN A 250 -16.87 -17.77 -14.05
N ASN A 251 -17.20 -16.96 -13.06
CA ASN A 251 -17.20 -17.35 -11.66
C ASN A 251 -18.55 -17.92 -11.26
N VAL A 252 -18.55 -19.18 -10.85
CA VAL A 252 -19.75 -19.86 -10.32
C VAL A 252 -20.02 -19.54 -8.84
N TYR A 253 -19.06 -18.92 -8.14
CA TYR A 253 -19.14 -18.56 -6.72
C TYR A 253 -19.42 -17.07 -6.55
N THR A 254 -20.60 -16.64 -7.00
CA THR A 254 -21.14 -15.28 -6.82
C THR A 254 -22.33 -15.28 -5.85
N PHE A 255 -22.63 -14.11 -5.28
CA PHE A 255 -23.80 -13.94 -4.43
C PHE A 255 -24.93 -13.26 -5.21
N PRO A 256 -26.17 -13.79 -5.20
CA PRO A 256 -27.28 -13.20 -5.96
C PRO A 256 -27.58 -11.73 -5.63
N THR A 257 -27.30 -11.35 -4.38
CA THR A 257 -27.45 -10.00 -3.82
C THR A 257 -26.34 -9.03 -4.24
N LEU A 258 -25.26 -9.51 -4.86
CA LEU A 258 -24.12 -8.71 -5.25
C LEU A 258 -23.70 -8.97 -6.70
N LYS A 259 -24.15 -8.10 -7.60
CA LYS A 259 -23.94 -8.23 -9.05
C LYS A 259 -22.71 -7.45 -9.52
N LEU A 260 -21.53 -7.90 -9.11
CA LEU A 260 -20.26 -7.34 -9.59
C LEU A 260 -19.79 -8.05 -10.85
N LEU A 261 -19.27 -7.29 -11.83
CA LEU A 261 -18.66 -7.88 -13.02
C LEU A 261 -17.30 -8.51 -12.75
N PHE A 262 -16.50 -7.91 -11.86
CA PHE A 262 -15.17 -8.41 -11.50
C PHE A 262 -14.96 -8.27 -10.01
N ASN A 263 -13.99 -9.01 -9.45
CA ASN A 263 -13.67 -8.96 -8.04
C ASN A 263 -13.26 -7.54 -7.57
N GLU A 264 -13.49 -7.27 -6.29
CA GLU A 264 -12.93 -6.14 -5.56
C GLU A 264 -12.27 -6.61 -4.28
N TYR A 265 -11.09 -6.07 -4.02
CA TYR A 265 -10.33 -6.33 -2.82
C TYR A 265 -10.19 -5.00 -2.09
N VAL A 266 -10.70 -4.95 -0.86
CA VAL A 266 -10.76 -3.73 -0.07
C VAL A 266 -10.00 -3.93 1.23
N VAL A 267 -8.99 -3.08 1.44
CA VAL A 267 -8.21 -3.03 2.68
C VAL A 267 -8.39 -1.68 3.35
N TYR A 268 -8.43 -1.66 4.67
CA TYR A 268 -8.76 -0.46 5.47
C TYR A 268 -7.55 0.11 6.22
N HIS A 269 -6.37 -0.41 5.89
CA HIS A 269 -5.12 -0.19 6.59
C HIS A 269 -4.04 0.08 5.53
N PRO A 270 -3.64 1.34 5.29
CA PRO A 270 -2.65 1.66 4.27
C PRO A 270 -1.31 0.96 4.45
N GLU A 271 -0.94 0.63 5.69
CA GLU A 271 0.24 -0.16 6.03
C GLU A 271 0.24 -1.58 5.43
N LYS A 272 -0.92 -2.07 4.97
CA LYS A 272 -1.09 -3.37 4.31
C LYS A 272 -0.88 -3.32 2.79
N VAL A 273 -0.46 -2.19 2.23
CA VAL A 273 -0.32 -2.00 0.78
C VAL A 273 1.05 -1.45 0.43
N LYS A 274 1.74 -2.08 -0.52
CA LYS A 274 2.99 -1.59 -1.09
C LYS A 274 2.87 -1.43 -2.61
N PRO A 275 2.91 -0.21 -3.17
CA PRO A 275 3.04 -0.04 -4.61
C PRO A 275 4.43 -0.51 -5.05
N LEU A 276 4.51 -1.60 -5.81
CA LEU A 276 5.79 -2.18 -6.25
C LEU A 276 6.13 -1.82 -7.69
N TYR A 277 5.10 -1.68 -8.54
CA TYR A 277 5.29 -1.36 -9.95
C TYR A 277 4.35 -0.25 -10.39
N LEU A 278 4.87 0.61 -11.26
CA LEU A 278 4.09 1.62 -11.96
C LEU A 278 4.13 1.30 -13.44
N VAL A 279 2.96 1.03 -14.01
CA VAL A 279 2.79 0.73 -15.43
C VAL A 279 2.24 1.98 -16.10
N LYS A 280 3.06 2.62 -16.94
CA LYS A 280 2.58 3.64 -17.87
C LYS A 280 1.97 2.93 -19.07
N PHE A 281 0.75 3.31 -19.42
CA PHE A 281 0.01 2.69 -20.51
C PHE A 281 -0.70 3.74 -21.36
N GLU A 282 -1.18 3.32 -22.51
CA GLU A 282 -2.17 4.05 -23.30
C GLU A 282 -3.38 3.18 -23.64
N PHE A 283 -4.54 3.81 -23.69
CA PHE A 283 -5.74 3.18 -24.19
C PHE A 283 -5.65 3.05 -25.72
N VAL A 284 -5.99 1.87 -26.21
CA VAL A 284 -6.02 1.56 -27.65
C VAL A 284 -7.39 1.00 -28.01
N THR A 285 -7.72 1.00 -29.29
CA THR A 285 -8.88 0.24 -29.77
C THR A 285 -8.67 -1.23 -29.43
N LYS A 286 -9.67 -1.89 -28.84
CA LYS A 286 -9.58 -3.31 -28.53
C LYS A 286 -9.29 -4.08 -29.83
N PRO A 287 -8.25 -4.94 -29.88
CA PRO A 287 -8.05 -5.79 -31.03
C PRO A 287 -9.31 -6.63 -31.24
N VAL A 288 -9.92 -6.54 -32.43
CA VAL A 288 -10.97 -7.46 -32.83
C VAL A 288 -10.30 -8.83 -32.91
N LEU A 289 -10.58 -9.71 -31.95
CA LEU A 289 -10.20 -11.12 -32.09
C LEU A 289 -10.97 -11.63 -33.31
N HIS A 290 -10.30 -11.76 -34.45
CA HIS A 290 -10.84 -12.52 -35.56
C HIS A 290 -10.98 -13.96 -35.06
N VAL A 291 -12.21 -14.37 -34.84
CA VAL A 291 -12.54 -15.77 -34.58
C VAL A 291 -12.31 -16.49 -35.90
N GLY A 292 -11.15 -17.13 -36.03
CA GLY A 292 -10.85 -18.08 -37.10
C GLY A 292 -11.50 -19.42 -36.83
#